data_AF-A0A7X9ZG42-F1
#
_entry.id   AF-A0A7X9ZG42-F1
#
_cell.length_a   1.000
_cell.length_b   1.000
_cell.length_c   1.000
_cell.angle_alpha   90.00
_cell.angle_beta   90.00
_cell.angle_gamma   90.00
#
_symmetry.space_group_name_H-M   'P 1'
#
loop_
_entity.id
_entity.type
_entity.pdbx_description
1 polymer ?
#
loop_
_entity_poly.entity_id
_entity_poly.type
_entity_poly.pdbx_seq_one_letter_code
_entity_poly.pdbx_strand_id
1 'polypeptide(L)'
;MSLPNSPAWHQFTAAANAASRRGEQLRLINAPGLRLDLSAQAHSPALQEASAALLAQQGFDAARAELFDGGNANWTEGRAAWHTALRAPQPPAAVAG
;
A
#
# COMPACT_ATOMS: atom_id res chain seq x y z
N MET A 1 -3.45 -17.78 7.48
CA MET A 1 -2.08 -18.16 7.09
C MET A 1 -1.17 -16.98 7.40
N SER A 2 -0.02 -17.17 8.04
CA SER A 2 0.90 -16.05 8.30
C SER A 2 1.56 -15.58 6.99
N LEU A 3 1.84 -14.27 6.90
CA LEU A 3 2.46 -13.65 5.72
C LEU A 3 3.69 -14.42 5.20
N PRO A 4 4.68 -14.79 6.04
CA PRO A 4 5.91 -15.42 5.57
C PRO A 4 5.73 -16.79 4.91
N ASN A 5 4.62 -17.47 5.21
CA ASN A 5 4.34 -18.83 4.73
C ASN A 5 3.41 -18.83 3.51
N SER A 6 3.02 -17.66 3.02
CA SER A 6 2.04 -17.56 1.94
C SER A 6 2.70 -17.66 0.56
N PRO A 7 2.04 -18.29 -0.43
CA PRO A 7 2.59 -18.43 -1.78
C PRO A 7 2.95 -17.07 -2.42
N ALA A 8 2.10 -16.06 -2.25
CA ALA A 8 2.37 -14.73 -2.81
C ALA A 8 3.59 -14.06 -2.15
N TRP A 9 3.85 -14.31 -0.87
CA TRP A 9 5.05 -13.80 -0.19
C TRP A 9 6.33 -14.45 -0.72
N HIS A 10 6.31 -15.76 -0.93
CA HIS A 10 7.46 -16.46 -1.54
C HIS A 10 7.73 -15.97 -2.97
N GLN A 11 6.68 -15.73 -3.76
CA GLN A 11 6.83 -15.18 -5.12
C GLN A 11 7.38 -13.74 -5.08
N PHE A 12 6.84 -12.89 -4.21
CA PHE A 12 7.31 -11.51 -4.04
C PHE A 12 8.79 -11.46 -3.63
N THR A 13 9.19 -12.22 -2.61
CA THR A 13 10.57 -12.24 -2.13
C THR A 13 11.55 -12.78 -3.18
N ALA A 14 11.18 -13.83 -3.91
CA ALA A 14 11.96 -14.34 -5.03
C ALA A 14 12.14 -13.28 -6.14
N ALA A 15 11.06 -12.62 -6.55
CA ALA A 15 11.09 -11.58 -7.57
C ALA A 15 11.90 -10.34 -7.12
N ALA A 16 11.81 -9.96 -5.84
CA ALA A 16 12.55 -8.84 -5.26
C ALA A 16 14.06 -9.10 -5.22
N ASN A 17 14.46 -10.35 -4.94
CA ASN A 17 15.86 -10.75 -4.95
C ASN A 17 16.45 -10.83 -6.37
N ALA A 18 15.63 -11.20 -7.36
CA ALA A 18 16.05 -11.29 -8.76
C ALA A 18 16.04 -9.94 -9.51
N ALA A 19 15.28 -8.95 -9.04
CA ALA A 19 15.12 -7.67 -9.71
C ALA A 19 16.40 -6.82 -9.67
N SER A 20 16.68 -6.13 -10.78
CA SER A 20 17.80 -5.18 -10.82
C SER A 20 17.51 -3.97 -9.93
N ARG A 21 18.57 -3.46 -9.29
CA ARG A 21 18.56 -2.22 -8.49
C ARG A 21 19.36 -1.11 -9.15
N ARG A 22 19.80 -1.34 -10.39
CA ARG A 22 20.61 -0.39 -11.14
C ARG A 22 19.71 0.76 -11.58
N GLY A 23 20.06 1.98 -11.16
CA GLY A 23 19.35 3.22 -11.50
C GLY A 23 19.53 3.68 -12.96
N GLU A 24 19.71 2.74 -13.87
CA GLU A 24 19.94 3.00 -15.29
C GLU A 24 18.66 3.49 -15.99
N GLN A 25 17.49 3.14 -15.45
CA GLN A 25 16.20 3.62 -15.93
C GLN A 25 15.57 4.57 -14.90
N LEU A 26 15.29 5.80 -15.34
CA LEU A 26 14.59 6.78 -14.53
C LEU A 26 13.15 6.33 -14.25
N ARG A 27 12.77 6.28 -12.97
CA ARG A 27 11.42 5.93 -12.52
C ARG A 27 10.90 6.98 -11.55
N LEU A 28 10.02 7.84 -12.02
CA LEU A 28 9.44 8.93 -11.24
C LEU A 28 7.96 8.70 -10.95
N ILE A 29 7.56 8.97 -9.71
CA ILE A 29 6.17 9.25 -9.36
C ILE A 29 6.05 10.75 -9.12
N ASN A 30 5.16 11.41 -9.87
CA ASN A 30 4.87 12.83 -9.69
C ASN A 30 3.55 13.00 -8.95
N ALA A 31 3.55 13.84 -7.92
CA ALA A 31 2.37 14.26 -7.17
C ALA A 31 2.44 15.78 -6.91
N PRO A 32 1.33 16.45 -6.55
CA PRO A 32 1.36 17.88 -6.25
C PRO A 32 2.38 18.20 -5.15
N GLY A 33 3.38 19.02 -5.47
CA GLY A 33 4.45 19.40 -4.55
C GLY A 33 5.49 18.30 -4.25
N LEU A 34 5.44 17.14 -4.90
CA LEU A 34 6.34 16.02 -4.65
C LEU A 34 6.76 15.31 -5.95
N ARG A 35 8.07 15.05 -6.09
CA ARG A 35 8.60 14.10 -7.08
C ARG A 35 9.38 13.02 -6.32
N LEU A 36 8.98 11.77 -6.53
CA LEU A 36 9.64 10.61 -5.93
C LEU A 36 10.42 9.87 -7.01
N ASP A 37 11.74 9.76 -6.82
CA ASP A 37 12.64 8.99 -7.69
C ASP A 37 12.88 7.59 -7.10
N LEU A 38 12.47 6.56 -7.86
CA LEU A 38 12.58 5.14 -7.52
C LEU A 38 13.56 4.41 -8.43
N SER A 39 14.43 5.11 -9.14
CA SER A 39 15.33 4.52 -10.15
C SER A 39 16.30 3.51 -9.52
N ALA A 40 16.79 3.79 -8.31
CA ALA A 40 17.68 2.90 -7.56
C ALA A 40 16.95 1.81 -6.74
N GLN A 41 15.62 1.70 -6.87
CA GLN A 41 14.84 0.68 -6.17
C GLN A 41 14.70 -0.57 -7.04
N ALA A 42 14.60 -1.74 -6.40
CA ALA A 42 14.39 -3.00 -7.09
C ALA A 42 13.16 -2.91 -8.01
N HIS A 43 13.35 -3.23 -9.28
CA HIS A 43 12.26 -3.19 -10.26
C HIS A 43 12.41 -4.25 -11.34
N SER A 44 11.30 -4.90 -11.63
CA SER A 44 11.10 -5.76 -12.79
C SER A 44 9.60 -5.95 -13.01
N PRO A 45 9.16 -6.33 -14.22
CA PRO A 45 7.77 -6.73 -14.46
C PRO A 45 7.32 -7.84 -13.50
N ALA A 46 8.15 -8.87 -13.30
CA ALA A 46 7.86 -9.95 -12.35
C ALA A 46 7.67 -9.47 -10.91
N LEU A 47 8.44 -8.48 -10.46
CA LEU A 47 8.27 -7.90 -9.13
C LEU A 47 6.97 -7.08 -9.03
N GLN A 48 6.56 -6.38 -10.09
CA GLN A 48 5.29 -5.66 -10.12
C GLN A 48 4.10 -6.63 -10.00
N GLU A 49 4.11 -7.71 -10.78
CA GLU A 49 3.08 -8.75 -10.76
C GLU A 49 3.00 -9.44 -9.39
N ALA A 50 4.14 -9.85 -8.83
CA ALA A 50 4.19 -10.48 -7.52
C ALA A 50 3.77 -9.54 -6.39
N SER A 51 4.05 -8.23 -6.51
CA SER A 51 3.57 -7.22 -5.57
C SER A 51 2.05 -7.09 -5.61
N ALA A 52 1.45 -7.05 -6.80
CA ALA A 52 0.00 -6.98 -6.96
C ALA A 52 -0.70 -8.23 -6.39
N ALA A 53 -0.15 -9.42 -6.67
CA ALA A 53 -0.64 -10.68 -6.11
C ALA A 53 -0.56 -10.70 -4.58
N LEU A 54 0.53 -10.19 -4.00
CA LEU A 54 0.67 -10.09 -2.55
C LEU A 54 -0.37 -9.14 -1.93
N LEU A 55 -0.56 -7.96 -2.53
CA LEU A 55 -1.56 -6.99 -2.06
C LEU A 55 -2.98 -7.58 -2.11
N ALA A 56 -3.33 -8.29 -3.19
CA ALA A 56 -4.62 -8.96 -3.31
C ALA A 56 -4.79 -10.03 -2.23
N GLN A 57 -3.78 -10.88 -1.99
CA GLN A 57 -3.82 -11.90 -0.95
C GLN A 57 -3.94 -11.32 0.46
N GLN A 58 -3.36 -10.14 0.71
CA GLN A 58 -3.48 -9.43 1.99
C GLN A 58 -4.80 -8.64 2.13
N GLY A 59 -5.65 -8.62 1.10
CA GLY A 59 -6.91 -7.87 1.15
C GLY A 59 -6.69 -6.35 1.20
N PHE A 60 -5.63 -5.84 0.58
CA PHE A 60 -5.23 -4.43 0.66
C PHE A 60 -6.37 -3.47 0.26
N ASP A 61 -7.09 -3.75 -0.83
CA ASP A 61 -8.16 -2.86 -1.29
C ASP A 61 -9.34 -2.81 -0.30
N ALA A 62 -9.66 -3.94 0.35
CA ALA A 62 -10.69 -4.00 1.38
C ALA A 62 -10.27 -3.22 2.63
N ALA A 63 -9.02 -3.40 3.08
CA ALA A 63 -8.48 -2.64 4.21
C ALA A 63 -8.39 -1.13 3.92
N ARG A 64 -8.05 -0.76 2.68
CA ARG A 64 -8.06 0.63 2.23
C ARG A 64 -9.47 1.21 2.26
N ALA A 65 -10.47 0.50 1.74
CA ALA A 65 -11.87 0.93 1.81
C ALA A 65 -12.31 1.11 3.27
N GLU A 66 -12.02 0.14 4.14
CA GLU A 66 -12.35 0.20 5.56
C GLU A 66 -11.75 1.44 6.25
N LEU A 67 -10.51 1.80 5.91
CA LEU A 67 -9.84 3.00 6.42
C LEU A 67 -10.54 4.30 5.99
N PHE A 68 -10.98 4.41 4.74
CA PHE A 68 -11.57 5.64 4.20
C PHE A 68 -13.07 5.78 4.44
N ASP A 69 -13.80 4.66 4.51
CA ASP A 69 -15.25 4.63 4.64
C ASP A 69 -15.71 4.64 6.11
N GLY A 70 -14.78 4.74 7.05
CA GLY A 70 -15.09 4.79 8.48
C GLY A 70 -15.42 3.43 9.10
N GLY A 71 -14.90 2.35 8.52
CA GLY A 71 -15.01 1.00 9.09
C GLY A 71 -14.03 0.77 10.25
N ASN A 72 -13.95 -0.46 10.76
CA ASN A 72 -13.20 -0.82 11.96
C ASN A 72 -11.70 -1.03 11.71
N ALA A 73 -11.04 -0.03 11.10
CA ALA A 73 -9.63 -0.09 10.77
C ALA A 73 -8.73 -0.23 12.02
N ASN A 74 -9.16 0.27 13.20
CA ASN A 74 -8.52 0.00 14.49
C ASN A 74 -9.25 -1.13 15.23
N TRP A 75 -9.06 -2.35 14.73
CA TRP A 75 -9.80 -3.52 15.19
C TRP A 75 -9.57 -3.90 16.66
N THR A 76 -8.39 -3.57 17.24
CA THR A 76 -8.12 -3.84 18.66
C THR A 76 -8.94 -2.97 19.60
N GLU A 77 -9.36 -1.79 19.14
CA GLU A 77 -10.23 -0.89 19.89
C GLU A 77 -11.69 -0.89 19.40
N GLY A 78 -11.98 -1.59 18.30
CA GLY A 78 -13.32 -1.61 17.69
C GLY A 78 -13.73 -0.25 17.11
N ARG A 79 -12.78 0.52 16.56
CA ARG A 79 -12.99 1.91 16.14
C ARG A 79 -12.46 2.21 14.73
N ALA A 80 -13.04 3.23 14.11
CA ALA A 80 -12.53 3.82 12.88
C ALA A 80 -11.32 4.73 13.10
N ALA A 81 -10.50 4.89 12.06
CA ALA A 81 -9.31 5.75 12.06
C ALA A 81 -9.55 7.03 11.23
N TRP A 82 -10.15 8.04 11.85
CA TRP A 82 -10.73 9.22 11.18
C TRP A 82 -9.78 10.32 10.67
N HIS A 83 -8.46 10.14 10.74
CA HIS A 83 -7.48 11.19 10.42
C HIS A 83 -7.65 11.82 9.02
N THR A 84 -8.10 11.03 8.05
CA THR A 84 -8.35 11.46 6.67
C THR A 84 -9.68 12.21 6.53
N ALA A 85 -10.72 11.78 7.26
CA ALA A 85 -12.05 12.41 7.24
C ALA A 85 -12.05 13.85 7.74
N LEU A 86 -11.15 14.20 8.68
CA LEU A 86 -10.95 15.58 9.16
C LEU A 86 -10.53 16.57 8.06
N ARG A 87 -9.96 16.08 6.96
CA ARG A 87 -9.49 16.89 5.84
C ARG A 87 -10.48 16.90 4.67
N ALA A 88 -11.64 16.23 4.81
CA ALA A 88 -12.69 16.30 3.82
C ALA A 88 -13.26 17.73 3.76
N PRO A 89 -13.76 18.20 2.60
CA PRO A 89 -14.42 19.51 2.49
C PRO A 89 -15.57 19.68 3.49
N GLN A 90 -16.22 18.57 3.85
CA GLN A 90 -17.25 18.50 4.87
C GLN A 90 -16.92 17.31 5.81
N PRO A 91 -16.17 17.53 6.89
CA PRO A 91 -15.82 16.47 7.81
C PRO A 91 -17.08 15.96 8.55
N PRO A 92 -17.18 14.65 8.85
CA PRO A 92 -18.30 14.11 9.61
C PRO A 92 -18.43 14.76 11.00
N ALA A 93 -19.65 15.03 11.44
CA ALA A 93 -19.89 15.68 12.75
C ALA A 93 -19.30 14.89 13.93
N ALA A 94 -19.22 13.56 13.82
CA ALA A 94 -18.65 12.67 14.84
C ALA A 94 -17.14 12.91 15.11
N VAL A 95 -16.45 13.66 14.26
CA VAL A 95 -15.00 13.91 14.35
C VAL A 95 -14.63 15.39 14.30
N ALA A 96 -15.57 16.30 14.02
CA ALA A 96 -15.33 17.74 13.83
C ALA A 96 -15.24 18.55 15.14
N GLY A 97 -15.00 17.90 16.28
CA GLY A 97 -14.94 18.50 17.62
C GLY A 97 -13.61 19.15 17.97
#